data_AF-A0A962DMB9-F1
#
_entry.id   AF-A0A962DMB9-F1
#
_cell.length_a   1.000
_cell.length_b   1.000
_cell.length_c   1.000
_cell.angle_alpha   90.00
_cell.angle_beta   90.00
_cell.angle_gamma   90.00
#
_symmetry.space_group_name_H-M   'P 1'
#
loop_
_entity.id
_entity.type
_entity.pdbx_description
1 polymer ?
#
loop_
_entity_poly.entity_id
_entity_poly.type
_entity_poly.pdbx_seq_one_letter_code
_entity_poly.pdbx_strand_id
1 'polypeptide(L)'
;MSDKPVDLGQIRGDWDFHSRYVTNAMEQTLKRVNKLWRSLKRAAPKSGQVPVSGPVMDEFIEACRQTRALCDDFPLLEEARPLKRKKAASKKRKPGRKAR
;
A
#
# COMPACT_ATOMS: atom_id res chain seq x y z
N MET A 1 25.79 16.99 9.63
CA MET A 1 24.72 16.31 8.86
C MET A 1 24.25 17.29 7.81
N SER A 2 24.31 16.94 6.52
CA SER A 2 23.99 17.88 5.45
C SER A 2 22.45 18.01 5.30
N ASP A 3 21.93 19.24 5.42
CA ASP A 3 20.50 19.61 5.25
C ASP A 3 20.02 19.52 3.78
N LYS A 4 20.42 18.48 3.06
CA LYS A 4 19.93 18.24 1.70
C LYS A 4 18.73 17.31 1.79
N PRO A 5 17.55 17.70 1.27
CA PRO A 5 16.42 16.79 1.17
C PRO A 5 16.85 15.60 0.30
N VAL A 6 16.97 14.43 0.94
CA VAL A 6 17.34 13.20 0.25
C VAL A 6 16.18 12.84 -0.66
N ASP A 7 16.40 12.86 -1.98
CA ASP A 7 15.43 12.39 -2.96
C ASP A 7 15.36 10.86 -2.89
N LEU A 8 14.50 10.36 -2.01
CA LEU A 8 14.27 8.93 -1.80
C LEU A 8 13.58 8.25 -2.99
N GLY A 9 13.19 9.01 -4.03
CA GLY A 9 12.57 8.48 -5.25
C GLY A 9 13.46 7.53 -6.06
N GLN A 10 14.78 7.49 -5.77
CA GLN A 10 15.72 6.53 -6.38
C GLN A 10 15.95 5.26 -5.55
N ILE A 11 15.62 5.22 -4.26
CA ILE A 11 16.03 4.13 -3.34
C ILE A 11 14.97 3.02 -3.23
N ARG A 12 13.72 3.27 -3.61
CA ARG A 12 12.67 2.26 -3.66
C ARG A 12 11.94 2.35 -4.98
N GLY A 13 11.91 1.24 -5.72
CA GLY A 13 11.19 1.12 -6.98
C GLY A 13 9.83 1.80 -6.90
N ASP A 14 9.58 2.66 -7.90
CA ASP A 14 8.39 3.49 -8.15
C ASP A 14 7.39 3.59 -6.99
N TRP A 15 7.22 4.77 -6.40
CA TRP A 15 6.18 5.02 -5.41
C TRP A 15 4.80 4.50 -5.86
N ASP A 16 4.52 4.57 -7.17
CA ASP A 16 3.31 4.02 -7.79
C ASP A 16 3.24 2.48 -7.69
N PHE A 17 4.36 1.79 -7.78
CA PHE A 17 4.41 0.34 -7.55
C PHE A 17 4.08 0.01 -6.08
N HIS A 18 4.67 0.74 -5.13
CA HIS A 18 4.42 0.52 -3.70
C HIS A 18 2.97 0.81 -3.31
N SER A 19 2.37 1.89 -3.84
CA SER A 19 0.97 2.22 -3.57
C SER A 19 0.01 1.15 -4.13
N ARG A 20 0.28 0.63 -5.34
CA ARG A 20 -0.46 -0.50 -5.91
C ARG A 20 -0.28 -1.78 -5.11
N TYR A 21 0.94 -2.06 -4.63
CA TYR A 21 1.20 -3.22 -3.78
C TYR A 21 0.38 -3.17 -2.48
N VAL A 22 0.43 -2.06 -1.73
CA VAL A 22 -0.32 -1.92 -0.47
C VAL A 22 -1.83 -2.02 -0.71
N THR A 23 -2.32 -1.43 -1.81
CA THR A 23 -3.72 -1.56 -2.22
C THR A 23 -4.12 -3.02 -2.46
N ASN A 24 -3.33 -3.75 -3.25
CA ASN A 24 -3.58 -5.16 -3.54
C ASN A 24 -3.49 -6.04 -2.28
N ALA A 25 -2.53 -5.76 -1.40
CA ALA A 25 -2.39 -6.46 -0.12
C ALA A 25 -3.63 -6.24 0.75
N MET A 26 -4.11 -4.99 0.86
CA MET A 26 -5.32 -4.65 1.59
C MET A 26 -6.56 -5.37 1.04
N GLU A 27 -6.72 -5.42 -0.28
CA GLU A 27 -7.84 -6.16 -0.90
C GLU A 27 -7.81 -7.65 -0.56
N GLN A 28 -6.62 -8.26 -0.59
CA GLN A 28 -6.46 -9.68 -0.28
C GLN A 28 -6.75 -9.97 1.19
N THR A 29 -6.26 -9.14 2.11
CA THR A 29 -6.53 -9.33 3.54
C THR A 29 -8.00 -9.10 3.87
N LEU A 30 -8.66 -8.10 3.29
CA LEU A 30 -10.11 -7.90 3.44
C LEU A 30 -10.93 -9.08 2.93
N LYS A 31 -10.56 -9.66 1.78
CA LYS A 31 -11.18 -10.90 1.27
C LYS A 31 -11.01 -12.06 2.27
N ARG A 32 -9.81 -12.21 2.85
CA ARG A 32 -9.51 -13.22 3.87
C ARG A 32 -10.33 -13.02 5.15
N VAL A 33 -10.37 -11.80 5.69
CA VAL A 33 -11.17 -11.44 6.88
C VAL A 33 -12.64 -11.79 6.65
N ASN A 34 -13.21 -11.39 5.50
CA ASN A 34 -14.60 -11.71 5.16
C ASN A 34 -14.87 -13.21 5.03
N LYS A 35 -13.93 -13.96 4.44
CA LYS A 35 -14.03 -15.42 4.34
C LYS A 35 -14.05 -16.07 5.73
N LEU A 36 -13.12 -15.68 6.59
CA LEU A 36 -13.01 -16.20 7.95
C LEU A 36 -14.23 -15.83 8.81
N TRP A 37 -14.74 -14.61 8.66
CA TRP A 37 -15.99 -14.20 9.34
C TRP A 37 -17.18 -15.06 8.95
N ARG A 38 -17.31 -15.40 7.65
CA ARG A 38 -18.35 -16.33 7.20
C ARG A 38 -18.16 -17.73 7.79
N SER A 39 -16.93 -18.21 7.91
CA SER A 39 -16.63 -19.49 8.58
C SER A 39 -16.99 -19.46 10.07
N LEU A 40 -16.68 -18.37 10.78
CA LEU A 40 -17.06 -18.20 12.19
C LEU A 40 -18.58 -18.24 12.38
N LYS A 41 -19.33 -17.54 11.53
CA LYS A 41 -20.80 -17.58 11.57
C LYS A 41 -21.38 -18.97 11.27
N ARG A 42 -20.71 -19.79 10.46
CA ARG A 42 -21.11 -21.18 10.19
C ARG A 42 -20.79 -22.11 11.35
N ALA A 43 -19.69 -21.85 12.06
CA ALA A 43 -19.28 -22.58 13.26
C ALA A 43 -20.01 -22.10 14.52
N ALA A 44 -20.97 -21.18 14.39
CA ALA A 44 -21.67 -20.61 15.52
C ALA A 44 -22.42 -21.68 16.33
N PRO A 45 -22.26 -21.69 17.67
CA PRO A 45 -22.98 -22.64 18.53
C PRO A 45 -24.49 -22.33 18.58
N LYS A 46 -24.86 -21.07 18.38
CA LYS A 46 -26.23 -20.57 18.34
C LYS A 46 -26.35 -19.45 17.32
N SER A 47 -27.55 -19.28 16.77
CA SER A 47 -27.85 -18.15 15.88
C SER A 47 -27.49 -16.82 16.55
N GLY A 48 -26.80 -15.94 15.82
CA GLY A 48 -26.35 -14.64 16.31
C GLY A 48 -25.05 -14.66 17.13
N GLN A 49 -24.42 -15.82 17.35
CA GLN A 49 -23.13 -15.92 18.03
C GLN A 49 -22.00 -16.30 17.05
N VAL A 50 -20.76 -16.20 17.52
CA VAL A 50 -19.57 -16.79 16.90
C VAL A 50 -18.75 -17.50 17.98
N PRO A 51 -17.96 -18.53 17.64
CA PRO A 51 -17.01 -19.11 18.59
C PRO A 51 -16.04 -18.05 19.11
N VAL A 52 -15.77 -18.02 20.42
CA VAL A 52 -14.84 -17.05 21.03
C VAL A 52 -13.39 -17.53 21.08
N SER A 53 -13.16 -18.80 20.71
CA SER A 53 -11.84 -19.44 20.70
C SER A 53 -11.78 -20.51 19.62
N GLY A 54 -10.56 -20.96 19.33
CA GLY A 54 -10.27 -22.00 18.36
C GLY A 54 -9.64 -21.48 17.07
N PRO A 55 -9.16 -22.38 16.21
CA PRO A 55 -8.24 -22.03 15.12
C PRO A 55 -8.83 -21.01 14.14
N VAL A 56 -10.13 -21.09 13.85
CA VAL A 56 -10.80 -20.15 12.93
C VAL A 56 -10.90 -18.74 13.54
N MET A 57 -11.10 -18.63 14.86
CA MET A 57 -11.12 -17.33 15.55
C MET A 57 -9.70 -16.75 15.61
N ASP A 58 -8.70 -17.58 15.91
CA ASP A 58 -7.30 -17.16 15.96
C ASP A 58 -6.83 -16.65 14.59
N GLU A 59 -7.15 -17.37 13.51
CA GLU A 59 -6.86 -16.92 12.14
C GLU A 59 -7.62 -15.64 11.76
N PHE A 60 -8.87 -15.47 12.21
CA PHE A 60 -9.65 -14.26 11.97
C PHE A 60 -9.01 -13.05 12.66
N ILE A 61 -8.60 -13.20 13.93
CA ILE A 61 -7.90 -12.16 14.69
C ILE A 61 -6.60 -11.78 13.98
N GLU A 62 -5.83 -12.77 13.52
CA GLU A 62 -4.57 -12.54 12.83
C GLU A 62 -4.79 -11.81 11.48
N ALA A 63 -5.79 -12.20 10.71
CA ALA A 63 -6.15 -11.50 9.47
C ALA A 63 -6.57 -10.05 9.73
N CYS A 64 -7.30 -9.79 10.82
CA CYS A 64 -7.65 -8.42 11.24
C CYS A 64 -6.41 -7.61 11.65
N ARG A 65 -5.45 -8.20 12.37
CA ARG A 65 -4.18 -7.54 12.73
C ARG A 65 -3.35 -7.20 11.49
N GLN A 66 -3.23 -8.13 10.54
CA GLN A 66 -2.54 -7.88 9.27
C GLN A 66 -3.20 -6.76 8.48
N THR A 67 -4.54 -6.75 8.43
CA THR A 67 -5.30 -5.68 7.78
C THR A 67 -5.03 -4.33 8.44
N ARG A 68 -5.01 -4.29 9.78
CA ARG A 68 -4.66 -3.07 10.52
C ARG A 68 -3.25 -2.58 10.21
N ALA A 69 -2.25 -3.47 10.18
CA ALA A 69 -0.88 -3.09 9.88
C ALA A 69 -0.76 -2.45 8.48
N LEU A 70 -1.47 -2.97 7.49
CA LEU A 70 -1.52 -2.37 6.15
C LEU A 70 -2.21 -1.00 6.13
N CYS A 71 -3.12 -0.71 7.06
CA CYS A 71 -3.68 0.63 7.20
C CYS A 71 -2.61 1.65 7.62
N ASP A 72 -1.68 1.23 8.47
CA ASP A 72 -0.61 2.08 8.99
C ASP A 72 0.45 2.41 7.92
N ASP A 73 0.51 1.63 6.83
CA ASP A 73 1.40 1.89 5.69
C ASP A 73 0.92 3.07 4.80
N PHE A 74 -0.37 3.39 4.79
CA PHE A 74 -0.90 4.47 3.92
C PHE A 74 -0.37 5.87 4.27
N PRO A 75 -0.33 6.28 5.57
CA PRO A 75 0.34 7.52 5.95
C PRO A 75 1.81 7.59 5.51
N LEU A 76 2.54 6.49 5.70
CA LEU A 76 3.95 6.40 5.29
C LEU A 76 4.10 6.54 3.76
N LEU A 77 3.19 5.93 2.99
CA LEU A 77 3.16 6.12 1.54
C LEU A 77 2.91 7.58 1.18
N GLU A 78 1.96 8.28 1.81
CA GLU A 78 1.71 9.68 1.48
C GLU A 78 2.93 10.57 1.78
N GLU A 79 3.61 10.35 2.91
CA GLU A 79 4.86 11.05 3.24
C GLU A 79 5.98 10.80 2.23
N ALA A 80 6.07 9.56 1.71
CA ALA A 80 7.08 9.17 0.73
C ALA A 80 6.74 9.59 -0.71
N ARG A 81 5.63 10.29 -0.94
CA ARG A 81 5.16 10.65 -2.27
C ARG A 81 6.13 11.63 -2.95
N PRO A 82 6.64 11.31 -4.16
CA PRO A 82 7.53 12.21 -4.88
C PRO A 82 6.84 13.53 -5.18
N LEU A 83 7.48 14.65 -4.83
CA LEU A 83 7.05 15.98 -5.26
C LEU A 83 7.02 15.99 -6.80
N LYS A 84 5.87 16.35 -7.40
CA LYS A 84 5.69 16.39 -8.86
C LYS A 84 6.90 17.08 -9.51
N ARG A 85 7.77 16.32 -10.17
CA ARG A 85 8.89 16.89 -10.92
C ARG A 85 8.28 17.80 -11.98
N LYS A 86 8.48 19.12 -11.84
CA LYS A 86 8.17 20.07 -12.93
C LYS A 86 8.94 19.57 -14.14
N LYS A 87 8.24 19.19 -15.22
CA LYS A 87 8.87 18.78 -16.49
C LYS A 87 9.90 19.84 -16.84
N ALA A 88 11.18 19.45 -16.85
CA ALA A 88 12.24 20.34 -17.33
C ALA A 88 11.86 20.74 -18.76
N ALA A 89 11.67 22.06 -18.98
CA ALA A 89 11.32 22.59 -20.28
C ALA A 89 12.30 22.05 -21.31
N SER A 90 11.80 21.37 -22.35
CA SER A 90 12.64 20.86 -23.41
C SER A 90 13.37 22.04 -24.05
N LYS A 91 14.68 22.10 -23.83
CA LYS A 91 15.53 23.14 -24.42
C LYS A 91 15.55 22.87 -25.93
N LYS A 92 14.70 23.56 -26.69
CA LYS A 92 14.71 23.57 -28.17
C LYS A 92 16.15 23.86 -28.61
N ARG A 93 16.85 22.85 -29.14
CA ARG A 93 18.15 23.03 -29.79
C ARG A 93 17.91 23.92 -31.02
N LYS A 94 18.46 25.14 -31.03
CA LYS A 94 18.48 25.99 -32.24
C LYS A 94 19.30 25.25 -33.31
N PRO A 95 18.79 25.08 -34.54
CA PRO A 95 19.59 24.54 -35.62
C PRO A 95 20.70 25.54 -35.97
N GLY A 96 21.94 25.05 -35.97
CA GLY A 96 23.12 25.83 -36.29
C GLY A 96 23.06 26.38 -37.71
N ARG A 97 23.35 27.68 -37.83
CA ARG A 97 23.59 28.41 -39.07
C ARG A 97 24.78 27.76 -39.78
N LYS A 98 24.55 27.01 -40.87
CA LYS A 98 25.64 26.59 -41.76
C LYS A 98 26.09 27.84 -42.53
N ALA A 99 27.29 28.30 -42.23
CA ALA A 99 28.04 29.20 -43.10
C ALA A 99 28.59 28.37 -44.26
N ARG A 100 28.26 28.75 -45.49
CA ARG A 100 29.09 28.50 -46.67
C ARG A 100 28.79 29.57 -47.71
#